data_AF-A0A1A5PAE4-F1
#
_entry.id   AF-A0A1A5PAE4-F1
#
_cell.length_a   1.000
_cell.length_b   1.000
_cell.length_c   1.000
_cell.angle_alpha   90.00
_cell.angle_beta   90.00
_cell.angle_gamma   90.00
#
_symmetry.space_group_name_H-M   'P 1'
#
loop_
_entity.id
_entity.type
_entity.pdbx_description
1 polymer ?
#
loop_
_entity_poly.entity_id
_entity_poly.type
_entity_poly.pdbx_seq_one_letter_code
_entity_poly.pdbx_strand_id
1 'polypeptide(L)'
;MSRTRIERVRAAAGIASLALQQIEDDLTADDVDQEELAAILRELIEDTDPPGGFIPAVAQLLTAAARRAEQIEPDRDGDASCPLHEASALLTDDAGQRLIWAARALHPQGAS
;
A
#
# COMPACT_ATOMS: atom_id res chain seq x y z
N MET A 1 20.52 26.22 4.40
CA MET A 1 19.98 25.26 5.39
C MET A 1 19.46 24.05 4.64
N SER A 2 19.98 22.84 4.91
CA SER A 2 19.43 21.61 4.32
C SER A 2 18.17 21.19 5.08
N ARG A 3 17.18 20.65 4.38
CA ARG A 3 15.92 20.19 5.01
C ARG A 3 16.22 19.13 6.07
N THR A 4 15.53 19.20 7.21
CA THR A 4 15.57 18.16 8.25
C THR A 4 14.98 16.84 7.73
N ARG A 5 15.27 15.71 8.41
CA ARG A 5 14.71 14.41 8.01
C ARG A 5 13.17 14.43 8.03
N ILE A 6 12.57 15.05 9.05
CA ILE A 6 11.12 15.14 9.18
C ILE A 6 10.48 16.04 8.12
N GLU A 7 11.15 17.13 7.71
CA GLU A 7 10.68 17.97 6.59
C GLU A 7 10.66 17.21 5.26
N ARG A 8 11.67 16.36 5.02
CA ARG A 8 11.69 15.52 3.81
C ARG A 8 10.57 14.47 3.82
N VAL A 9 10.32 13.83 4.96
CA VAL A 9 9.22 12.87 5.12
C VAL A 9 7.87 13.56 4.92
N ARG A 10 7.66 14.75 5.51
CA ARG A 10 6.42 15.52 5.30
C ARG A 10 6.20 15.90 3.84
N ALA A 11 7.25 16.33 3.14
CA ALA A 11 7.15 16.63 1.72
C ALA A 11 6.77 15.39 0.89
N ALA A 12 7.40 14.24 1.15
CA ALA A 12 7.06 12.98 0.48
C ALA A 12 5.62 12.52 0.77
N ALA A 13 5.19 12.61 2.04
CA ALA A 13 3.82 12.29 2.43
C ALA A 13 2.79 13.21 1.75
N GLY A 14 3.10 14.50 1.59
CA GLY A 14 2.25 15.43 0.83
C GLY A 14 2.11 15.04 -0.64
N ILE A 15 3.18 14.61 -1.28
CA ILE A 15 3.14 14.12 -2.68
C ILE A 15 2.32 12.83 -2.78
N ALA A 16 2.52 11.87 -1.88
CA ALA A 16 1.73 10.64 -1.83
C ALA A 16 0.25 10.93 -1.62
N SER A 17 -0.09 11.92 -0.76
CA SER A 17 -1.48 12.32 -0.53
C SER A 17 -2.13 12.90 -1.79
N LEU A 18 -1.39 13.70 -2.57
CA LEU A 18 -1.88 14.23 -3.85
C LEU A 18 -2.11 13.11 -4.88
N ALA A 19 -1.20 12.13 -4.94
CA ALA A 19 -1.38 10.98 -5.83
C ALA A 19 -2.60 10.13 -5.44
N LEU A 20 -2.84 9.93 -4.14
CA LEU A 20 -4.03 9.23 -3.66
C LEU A 20 -5.32 9.99 -3.97
N GLN A 21 -5.32 11.31 -3.82
CA GLN A 21 -6.47 12.14 -4.21
C GLN A 21 -6.80 11.99 -5.70
N GLN A 22 -5.78 11.97 -6.57
CA GLN A 22 -6.00 11.76 -8.00
C GLN A 22 -6.66 10.40 -8.29
N ILE A 23 -6.21 9.34 -7.62
CA ILE A 23 -6.80 8.00 -7.77
C ILE A 23 -8.25 7.99 -7.26
N GLU A 24 -8.54 8.66 -6.15
CA GLU A 24 -9.91 8.81 -5.64
C GLU A 24 -10.79 9.59 -6.62
N ASP A 25 -10.30 10.70 -7.16
CA ASP A 25 -11.01 11.49 -8.16
C ASP A 25 -11.33 10.64 -9.39
N ASP A 26 -10.35 9.88 -9.91
CA ASP A 26 -10.54 8.96 -11.04
C ASP A 26 -11.60 7.89 -10.72
N LEU A 27 -11.55 7.27 -9.52
CA LEU A 27 -12.53 6.27 -9.07
C LEU A 27 -13.97 6.82 -8.93
N THR A 28 -14.12 8.13 -8.75
CA THR A 28 -15.41 8.81 -8.61
C THR A 28 -15.93 9.40 -9.92
N ALA A 29 -15.18 9.29 -11.01
CA ALA A 29 -15.63 9.75 -12.31
C ALA A 29 -16.84 8.92 -12.80
N ASP A 30 -17.81 9.61 -13.40
CA ASP A 30 -19.10 9.01 -13.80
C ASP A 30 -18.97 7.94 -14.90
N ASP A 31 -17.81 7.86 -15.56
CA ASP A 31 -17.53 6.98 -16.69
C ASP A 31 -16.71 5.73 -16.33
N VAL A 32 -16.28 5.55 -15.07
CA VAL A 32 -15.57 4.33 -14.66
C VAL A 32 -16.49 3.12 -14.71
N ASP A 33 -16.18 2.20 -15.62
CA ASP A 33 -16.90 0.94 -15.75
C ASP A 33 -16.28 -0.19 -14.91
N GLN A 34 -16.86 -1.39 -15.01
CA GLN A 34 -16.40 -2.55 -14.25
C GLN A 34 -14.99 -3.01 -14.66
N GLU A 35 -14.62 -2.88 -15.93
CA GLU A 35 -13.31 -3.28 -16.44
C GLU A 35 -12.24 -2.31 -15.96
N GLU A 36 -12.52 -1.01 -16.05
CA GLU A 36 -11.63 0.05 -15.58
C GLU A 36 -11.44 -0.01 -14.06
N LEU A 37 -12.53 -0.16 -13.28
CA LEU A 37 -12.41 -0.33 -11.83
C LEU A 37 -11.56 -1.56 -11.50
N ALA A 38 -11.78 -2.68 -12.19
CA ALA A 38 -10.98 -3.88 -11.97
C ALA A 38 -9.51 -3.67 -12.35
N ALA A 39 -9.20 -2.89 -13.38
CA ALA A 39 -7.85 -2.53 -13.76
C ALA A 39 -7.17 -1.66 -12.69
N ILE A 40 -7.83 -0.60 -12.21
CA ILE A 40 -7.32 0.27 -11.14
C ILE A 40 -7.03 -0.56 -9.89
N LEU A 41 -7.95 -1.43 -9.47
CA LEU A 41 -7.74 -2.28 -8.30
C LEU A 41 -6.52 -3.21 -8.49
N ARG A 42 -6.29 -3.76 -9.69
CA ARG A 42 -5.11 -4.60 -10.00
C ARG A 42 -3.80 -3.82 -9.95
N GLU A 43 -3.79 -2.55 -10.33
CA GLU A 43 -2.60 -1.69 -10.19
C GLU A 43 -2.28 -1.40 -8.71
N LEU A 44 -3.30 -1.27 -7.85
CA LEU A 44 -3.09 -1.01 -6.42
C LEU A 44 -2.45 -2.18 -5.66
N ILE A 45 -2.71 -3.42 -6.09
CA ILE A 45 -2.13 -4.63 -5.50
C ILE A 45 -0.90 -5.17 -6.23
N GLU A 46 -0.81 -4.95 -7.54
CA GLU A 46 0.07 -5.58 -8.53
C GLU A 46 0.86 -6.80 -8.01
N ASP A 47 0.30 -7.99 -8.25
CA ASP A 47 0.88 -9.29 -7.87
C ASP A 47 1.93 -9.76 -8.88
N THR A 48 3.03 -9.00 -9.00
CA THR A 48 4.22 -9.33 -9.80
C THR A 48 5.41 -9.66 -8.88
N ASP A 49 6.41 -10.36 -9.40
CA ASP A 49 7.72 -10.53 -8.73
C ASP A 49 8.76 -9.67 -9.47
N PRO A 50 9.33 -8.61 -8.86
CA PRO A 50 9.18 -8.21 -7.46
C PRO A 50 7.78 -7.63 -7.15
N PRO A 51 7.31 -7.72 -5.90
CA PRO A 51 6.01 -7.17 -5.47
C PRO A 51 5.84 -5.73 -5.95
N GLY A 52 4.93 -5.54 -6.91
CA GLY A 52 4.56 -4.25 -7.45
C GLY A 52 3.44 -3.60 -6.63
N GLY A 53 2.94 -2.46 -7.10
CA GLY A 53 1.71 -1.88 -6.56
C GLY A 53 1.86 -1.12 -5.23
N PHE A 54 0.78 -0.39 -4.91
CA PHE A 54 0.74 0.53 -3.78
C PHE A 54 0.71 -0.20 -2.43
N ILE A 55 -0.12 -1.24 -2.30
CA ILE A 55 -0.29 -1.96 -1.01
C ILE A 55 1.01 -2.64 -0.57
N PRO A 56 1.72 -3.42 -1.42
CA PRO A 56 3.01 -3.99 -1.04
C PRO A 56 4.08 -2.94 -0.72
N ALA A 57 4.08 -1.79 -1.40
CA ALA A 57 5.01 -0.70 -1.10
C ALA A 57 4.78 -0.10 0.30
N VAL A 58 3.52 0.07 0.73
CA VAL A 58 3.19 0.54 2.08
C VAL A 58 3.56 -0.52 3.13
N ALA A 59 3.28 -1.79 2.87
CA ALA A 59 3.69 -2.89 3.76
C ALA A 59 5.21 -2.92 3.94
N GLN A 60 5.98 -2.80 2.86
CA GLN A 60 7.44 -2.75 2.91
C GLN A 60 7.97 -1.56 3.73
N LEU A 61 7.30 -0.40 3.69
CA LEU A 61 7.63 0.75 4.52
C LEU A 61 7.41 0.46 6.02
N LEU A 62 6.31 -0.20 6.37
CA LEU A 62 6.02 -0.62 7.76
C LEU A 62 7.04 -1.65 8.25
N THR A 63 7.40 -2.63 7.42
CA THR A 63 8.47 -3.59 7.72
C THR A 63 9.81 -2.88 7.95
N ALA A 64 10.14 -1.85 7.17
CA ALA A 64 11.35 -1.06 7.38
C ALA A 64 11.30 -0.27 8.70
N ALA A 65 10.13 0.26 9.07
CA ALA A 65 9.92 0.91 10.36
C ALA A 65 10.05 -0.08 11.52
N ALA A 66 9.49 -1.29 11.40
CA ALA A 66 9.59 -2.36 12.39
C ALA A 66 11.05 -2.75 12.66
N ARG A 67 11.81 -3.00 11.59
CA ARG A 67 13.26 -3.28 11.67
C ARG A 67 14.03 -2.13 12.34
N ARG A 68 13.59 -0.89 12.12
CA ARG A 68 14.21 0.26 12.78
C ARG A 68 13.85 0.33 14.26
N ALA A 69 12.63 -0.03 14.64
CA ALA A 69 12.21 -0.10 16.04
C ALA A 69 12.98 -1.18 16.81
N GLU A 70 13.18 -2.37 16.22
CA GLU A 70 14.02 -3.45 16.79
C GLU A 70 15.44 -2.98 17.12
N GLN A 71 16.02 -2.13 16.25
CA GLN A 71 17.35 -1.57 16.47
C GLN A 71 17.41 -0.52 17.57
N ILE A 72 16.30 0.18 17.83
CA ILE A 72 16.25 1.24 18.85
C ILE A 72 15.98 0.62 20.22
N GLU A 73 15.14 -0.40 20.30
CA GLU A 73 14.69 -1.02 21.56
C GLU A 73 14.82 -2.55 21.53
N PRO A 74 16.06 -3.11 21.51
CA PRO A 74 16.27 -4.55 21.35
C PRO A 74 15.77 -5.38 22.54
N ASP A 75 15.70 -4.81 23.74
CA ASP A 75 15.35 -5.51 24.99
C ASP A 75 13.84 -5.44 25.34
N ARG A 76 13.02 -4.85 24.47
CA ARG A 76 11.58 -4.61 24.72
C ARG A 76 10.66 -5.62 24.04
N ASP A 77 11.17 -6.80 23.70
CA ASP A 77 10.41 -7.92 23.13
C ASP A 77 9.46 -7.52 21.97
N GLY A 78 9.82 -6.48 21.23
CA GLY A 78 9.05 -5.98 20.09
C GLY A 78 7.81 -5.15 20.41
N ASP A 79 7.70 -4.51 21.59
CA ASP A 79 6.59 -3.60 21.93
C ASP A 79 6.23 -2.61 20.79
N ALA A 80 7.25 -2.08 20.10
CA ALA A 80 7.06 -1.17 18.97
C ALA A 80 7.19 -1.86 17.59
N SER A 81 7.99 -2.91 17.45
CA SER A 81 8.23 -3.56 16.15
C SER A 81 7.17 -4.59 15.79
N CYS A 82 6.65 -5.33 16.77
CA CYS A 82 5.59 -6.32 16.58
C CYS A 82 4.34 -5.70 15.94
N PRO A 83 3.72 -4.63 16.47
CA PRO A 83 2.55 -4.03 15.83
C PRO A 83 2.83 -3.48 14.44
N LEU A 84 4.08 -3.10 14.12
CA LEU A 84 4.47 -2.64 12.78
C LEU A 84 4.56 -3.80 11.78
N HIS A 85 5.09 -4.95 12.19
CA HIS A 85 5.08 -6.17 11.37
C HIS A 85 3.66 -6.71 11.18
N GLU A 86 2.83 -6.70 12.23
CA GLU A 86 1.41 -7.09 12.15
C GLU A 86 0.65 -6.19 11.17
N ALA A 87 0.85 -4.87 11.25
CA ALA A 87 0.22 -3.94 10.32
C ALA A 87 0.68 -4.17 8.86
N SER A 88 1.95 -4.51 8.65
CA SER A 88 2.48 -4.90 7.33
C SER A 88 1.77 -6.15 6.79
N ALA A 89 1.66 -7.19 7.62
CA ALA A 89 1.00 -8.44 7.26
C ALA A 89 -0.51 -8.24 6.98
N LEU A 90 -1.20 -7.41 7.76
CA LEU A 90 -2.61 -7.08 7.51
C LEU A 90 -2.82 -6.41 6.15
N LEU A 91 -1.88 -5.59 5.69
CA LEU A 91 -1.98 -4.98 4.37
C LEU A 91 -1.84 -6.01 3.26
N THR A 92 -0.86 -6.91 3.32
CA THR A 92 -0.62 -7.88 2.25
C THR A 92 -1.59 -9.05 2.28
N ASP A 93 -1.72 -9.68 3.45
CA ASP A 93 -2.37 -10.98 3.59
C ASP A 93 -3.90 -10.85 3.65
N ASP A 94 -4.41 -9.68 4.07
CA ASP A 94 -5.84 -9.44 4.21
C ASP A 94 -6.35 -8.39 3.21
N ALA A 95 -5.86 -7.15 3.28
CA ALA A 95 -6.34 -6.09 2.39
C ALA A 95 -6.00 -6.38 0.92
N GLY A 96 -4.75 -6.78 0.63
CA GLY A 96 -4.29 -7.15 -0.70
C GLY A 96 -5.10 -8.31 -1.28
N GLN A 97 -5.31 -9.38 -0.50
CA GLN A 97 -6.10 -10.53 -0.94
C GLN A 97 -7.56 -10.15 -1.27
N ARG A 98 -8.19 -9.30 -0.46
CA ARG A 98 -9.57 -8.83 -0.73
C ARG A 98 -9.65 -7.99 -2.00
N LEU A 99 -8.65 -7.15 -2.26
CA LEU A 99 -8.58 -6.37 -3.50
C LEU A 99 -8.42 -7.27 -4.72
N ILE A 100 -7.58 -8.32 -4.66
CA ILE A 100 -7.48 -9.34 -5.71
C ILE A 100 -8.86 -9.96 -6.00
N TRP A 101 -9.58 -10.34 -4.94
CA TRP A 101 -10.91 -10.94 -5.10
C TRP A 101 -11.92 -9.98 -5.70
N ALA A 102 -11.95 -8.71 -5.25
CA ALA A 102 -12.83 -7.69 -5.79
C ALA A 102 -12.56 -7.46 -7.29
N ALA A 103 -11.29 -7.31 -7.69
CA ALA A 103 -10.91 -7.14 -9.08
C ALA A 103 -11.29 -8.34 -9.96
N ARG A 104 -11.17 -9.57 -9.44
CA ARG A 104 -11.60 -10.79 -10.14
C ARG A 104 -13.12 -10.91 -10.27
N ALA A 105 -13.86 -10.46 -9.25
CA ALA A 105 -15.32 -10.49 -9.27
C ALA A 105 -15.89 -9.46 -10.26
N LEU A 106 -15.26 -8.29 -10.37
CA LEU A 106 -15.62 -7.24 -11.32
C LEU A 106 -15.31 -7.64 -12.76
N HIS A 107 -14.13 -8.21 -13.00
CA HIS A 107 -13.72 -8.61 -14.34
C HIS A 107 -12.90 -9.92 -14.26
N PRO A 108 -13.54 -11.09 -14.47
CA PRO A 108 -12.85 -12.37 -14.47
C PRO A 108 -11.84 -12.44 -15.61
N GLN A 109 -10.57 -12.69 -15.31
CA GLN A 109 -9.60 -13.00 -16.35
C GLN A 109 -9.90 -14.40 -16.89
N GLY A 110 -10.29 -14.52 -18.17
CA GLY A 110 -10.37 -15.81 -18.86
C GLY A 110 -11.76 -16.32 -19.29
N ALA A 111 -12.77 -15.48 -19.46
CA ALA A 111 -13.97 -15.85 -20.22
C ALA A 111 -13.86 -15.33 -21.67
N SER A 112 -13.03 -15.99 -22.48
CA SER A 112 -13.08 -15.90 -23.95
C SER A 112 -13.36 -17.27 -24.55
#